data_AF-A0A954SDE0-F1
#
_entry.id   AF-A0A954SDE0-F1
#
_cell.length_a   1.000
_cell.length_b   1.000
_cell.length_c   1.000
_cell.angle_alpha   90.00
_cell.angle_beta   90.00
_cell.angle_gamma   90.00
#
_symmetry.space_group_name_H-M   'P 1'
#
loop_
_entity.id
_entity.type
_entity.pdbx_description
1 polymer ?
#
loop_
_entity_poly.entity_id
_entity_poly.type
_entity_poly.pdbx_seq_one_letter_code
_entity_poly.pdbx_strand_id
1 'polypeptide(L)'
;MALSFGAEKNVKVKYLCDVDQSRAGAAVAELERDTQQVAEPIGDYRRILDDPEVDVFVCAAPNHWHAPATILACNAGKHVYCEKPCSHNPWEGETMVASARKHDRAVQLGTQRRSSTGYQEAVAKLREGVIGEVYSSQAWYNNLRTSIGVGKPVDVPSTLDYELWQGPAPRVPY
;
A
#
# COMPACT_ATOMS: atom_id res chain seq x y z
N MET A 1 -4.72 7.39 4.73
CA MET A 1 -4.82 5.93 5.00
C MET A 1 -4.61 5.65 6.47
N ALA A 2 -3.48 6.06 7.07
CA ALA A 2 -3.24 5.95 8.51
C ALA A 2 -4.37 6.52 9.37
N LEU A 3 -4.88 7.72 9.04
CA LEU A 3 -6.03 8.31 9.73
C LEU A 3 -7.29 7.44 9.72
N SER A 4 -7.60 6.83 8.57
CA SER A 4 -8.77 5.94 8.44
C SER A 4 -8.63 4.71 9.33
N PHE A 5 -7.44 4.12 9.42
CA PHE A 5 -7.17 3.01 10.32
C PHE A 5 -7.14 3.45 11.79
N GLY A 6 -6.53 4.60 12.11
CA GLY A 6 -6.46 5.12 13.48
C GLY A 6 -7.82 5.54 14.06
N ALA A 7 -8.83 5.76 13.21
CA ALA A 7 -10.20 6.01 13.63
C ALA A 7 -10.97 4.72 14.01
N GLU A 8 -10.48 3.55 13.64
CA GLU A 8 -11.13 2.27 13.95
C GLU A 8 -10.86 1.84 15.40
N LYS A 9 -11.92 1.46 16.13
CA LYS A 9 -11.86 1.20 17.59
C LYS A 9 -10.91 0.06 18.00
N ASN A 10 -10.66 -0.88 17.09
CA ASN A 10 -9.87 -2.08 17.37
C ASN A 10 -8.52 -2.05 16.64
N VAL A 11 -8.05 -0.86 16.25
CA VAL A 11 -6.80 -0.69 15.53
C VAL A 11 -5.90 0.28 16.28
N LYS A 12 -4.65 -0.12 16.48
CA LYS A 12 -3.57 0.73 16.95
C LYS A 12 -2.54 0.89 15.85
N VAL A 13 -2.30 2.11 15.41
CA VAL A 13 -1.22 2.43 14.47
C VAL A 13 0.07 2.54 15.27
N LYS A 14 0.90 1.49 15.26
CA LYS A 14 2.16 1.47 16.01
C LYS A 14 3.29 2.25 15.32
N TYR A 15 3.36 2.17 14.00
CA TYR A 15 4.41 2.79 13.19
C TYR A 15 3.85 3.58 12.03
N LEU A 16 4.54 4.66 11.68
CA LEU A 16 4.39 5.35 10.39
C LEU A 16 5.73 5.40 9.68
N CYS A 17 5.78 4.78 8.51
CA CYS A 17 7.01 4.54 7.79
C CYS A 17 7.12 5.42 6.54
N ASP A 18 8.21 6.18 6.45
CA ASP A 18 8.61 6.86 5.21
C ASP A 18 10.13 6.99 5.19
N VAL A 19 10.74 6.77 4.04
CA VAL A 19 12.19 6.93 3.84
C VAL A 19 12.64 8.39 3.93
N ASP A 20 11.68 9.32 3.82
CA ASP A 20 11.86 10.73 4.13
C ASP A 20 11.41 11.01 5.58
N GLN A 21 12.38 11.30 6.45
CA GLN A 21 12.13 11.56 7.88
C GLN A 21 11.16 12.72 8.10
N SER A 22 11.16 13.71 7.20
CA SER A 22 10.23 14.84 7.30
C SER A 22 8.79 14.41 7.10
N ARG A 23 8.55 13.45 6.19
CA ARG A 23 7.23 12.91 5.89
C ARG A 23 6.75 11.96 6.99
N ALA A 24 7.63 11.09 7.50
CA ALA A 24 7.29 10.21 8.62
C ALA A 24 6.88 11.02 9.86
N GLY A 25 7.66 12.04 10.22
CA GLY A 25 7.35 12.93 11.35
C GLY A 25 6.04 13.71 11.15
N ALA A 26 5.81 14.26 9.97
CA ALA A 26 4.57 14.97 9.66
C ALA A 26 3.33 14.05 9.75
N ALA A 27 3.44 12.81 9.27
CA ALA A 27 2.36 11.83 9.32
C ALA A 27 2.03 11.41 10.78
N VAL A 28 3.04 11.26 11.64
CA VAL A 28 2.83 10.99 13.08
C VAL A 28 2.10 12.14 13.75
N ALA A 29 2.54 13.38 13.52
CA ALA A 29 1.89 14.56 14.07
C ALA A 29 0.43 14.71 13.59
N GLU A 30 0.16 14.37 12.33
CA GLU A 30 -1.19 14.35 11.77
C GLU A 30 -2.07 13.28 12.44
N LEU A 31 -1.55 12.06 12.60
CA LEU A 31 -2.26 10.97 13.27
C LEU A 31 -2.60 11.31 14.72
N GLU A 32 -1.63 11.81 15.49
CA GLU A 32 -1.83 12.14 16.89
C GLU A 32 -2.89 13.23 17.06
N ARG A 33 -2.83 14.28 16.23
CA ARG A 33 -3.79 15.37 16.26
C ARG A 33 -5.22 14.90 15.99
N ASP A 34 -5.41 14.01 15.01
CA ASP A 34 -6.75 13.69 14.49
C ASP A 34 -7.35 12.41 15.10
N THR A 35 -6.53 11.55 15.71
CA THR A 35 -6.97 10.26 16.28
C THR A 35 -6.55 10.03 17.73
N GLN A 36 -5.71 10.92 18.29
CA GLN A 36 -5.09 10.77 19.62
C GLN A 36 -4.19 9.53 19.77
N GLN A 37 -3.92 8.80 18.68
CA GLN A 37 -2.96 7.71 18.67
C GLN A 37 -1.54 8.22 18.46
N VAL A 38 -0.60 7.72 19.26
CA VAL A 38 0.82 7.99 19.10
C VAL A 38 1.46 6.82 18.37
N ALA A 39 2.07 7.09 17.22
CA ALA A 39 2.84 6.14 16.43
C ALA A 39 4.32 6.53 16.40
N GLU A 40 5.21 5.55 16.24
CA GLU A 40 6.64 5.80 16.06
C GLU A 40 6.96 6.07 14.58
N PRO A 41 7.65 7.19 14.25
CA PRO A 41 8.15 7.41 12.91
C PRO A 41 9.34 6.49 12.64
N ILE A 42 9.35 5.80 11.50
CA ILE A 42 10.42 4.86 11.14
C ILE A 42 10.83 4.99 9.67
N GLY A 43 12.14 4.99 9.41
CA GLY A 43 12.67 5.17 8.05
C GLY A 43 12.67 3.92 7.18
N ASP A 44 12.62 2.73 7.82
CA ASP A 44 12.81 1.45 7.16
C ASP A 44 11.79 0.43 7.64
N TYR A 45 10.90 0.03 6.73
CA TYR A 45 9.82 -0.90 7.04
C TYR A 45 10.32 -2.28 7.45
N ARG A 46 11.54 -2.67 7.07
CA ARG A 46 12.09 -4.00 7.41
C ARG A 46 12.19 -4.18 8.91
N ARG A 47 12.49 -3.11 9.65
CA ARG A 47 12.53 -3.10 11.12
C ARG A 47 11.15 -3.30 11.76
N ILE A 48 10.07 -2.94 11.05
CA ILE A 48 8.69 -3.19 11.50
C ILE A 48 8.36 -4.69 11.43
N LEU A 49 8.95 -5.41 10.47
CA LEU A 49 8.66 -6.82 10.25
C LEU A 49 9.15 -7.70 11.39
N ASP A 50 10.22 -7.29 12.07
CA ASP A 50 10.80 -7.99 13.21
C ASP A 50 9.99 -7.82 14.51
N ASP A 51 9.05 -6.88 14.54
CA ASP A 51 8.26 -6.59 15.74
C ASP A 51 7.09 -7.57 15.88
N PRO A 52 7.05 -8.43 16.91
CA PRO A 52 5.97 -9.39 17.10
C PRO A 52 4.61 -8.74 17.44
N GLU A 53 4.59 -7.48 17.89
CA GLU A 53 3.35 -6.77 18.22
C GLU A 53 2.64 -6.16 16.98
N VAL A 54 3.25 -6.26 15.80
CA VAL A 54 2.61 -5.82 14.54
C VAL A 54 1.90 -6.98 13.88
N ASP A 55 0.58 -6.91 13.77
CA ASP A 55 -0.26 -7.93 13.10
C ASP A 55 -0.40 -7.68 11.59
N VAL A 56 -0.56 -6.40 11.21
CA VAL A 56 -0.90 -5.98 9.84
C VAL A 56 0.13 -4.96 9.35
N PHE A 57 0.70 -5.24 8.18
CA PHE A 57 1.55 -4.33 7.43
C PHE A 57 0.75 -3.66 6.30
N VAL A 58 0.83 -2.34 6.20
CA VAL A 58 0.15 -1.56 5.16
C VAL A 58 1.19 -0.92 4.24
N CYS A 59 1.25 -1.36 2.99
CA CYS A 59 2.21 -0.87 2.00
C CYS A 59 1.54 0.14 1.06
N ALA A 60 1.91 1.41 1.20
CA ALA A 60 1.55 2.51 0.29
C ALA A 60 2.79 3.21 -0.31
N ALA A 61 3.91 2.46 -0.38
CA ALA A 61 5.16 2.90 -0.97
C ALA A 61 5.05 3.03 -2.50
N PRO A 62 6.10 3.47 -3.22
CA PRO A 62 6.11 3.40 -4.68
C PRO A 62 5.91 1.97 -5.21
N ASN A 63 5.37 1.85 -6.43
CA ASN A 63 4.95 0.58 -7.04
C ASN A 63 6.04 -0.52 -7.00
N HIS A 64 7.30 -0.15 -7.17
CA HIS A 64 8.44 -1.09 -7.16
C HIS A 64 8.68 -1.76 -5.80
N TRP A 65 8.09 -1.25 -4.72
CA TRP A 65 8.15 -1.84 -3.39
C TRP A 65 6.99 -2.76 -3.05
N HIS A 66 5.87 -2.67 -3.77
CA HIS A 66 4.64 -3.37 -3.39
C HIS A 66 4.78 -4.88 -3.30
N ALA A 67 5.32 -5.53 -4.34
CA ALA A 67 5.52 -6.98 -4.33
C ALA A 67 6.62 -7.41 -3.34
N PRO A 68 7.85 -6.84 -3.36
CA PRO A 68 8.89 -7.21 -2.39
C PRO A 68 8.46 -7.02 -0.93
N ALA A 69 7.85 -5.89 -0.59
CA ALA A 69 7.43 -5.61 0.78
C ALA A 69 6.30 -6.53 1.23
N THR A 70 5.35 -6.85 0.34
CA THR A 70 4.29 -7.83 0.64
C THR A 70 4.86 -9.22 0.90
N ILE A 71 5.79 -9.68 0.05
CA ILE A 71 6.43 -11.00 0.21
C ILE A 71 7.21 -11.07 1.53
N LEU A 72 8.01 -10.05 1.83
CA LEU A 72 8.76 -9.97 3.08
C LEU A 72 7.85 -9.93 4.31
N ALA A 73 6.78 -9.13 4.25
CA ALA A 73 5.80 -9.05 5.33
C ALA A 73 5.08 -10.39 5.56
N CYS A 74 4.68 -11.09 4.49
CA CYS A 74 4.10 -12.43 4.61
C CYS A 74 5.07 -13.43 5.23
N ASN A 75 6.34 -13.41 4.80
CA ASN A 75 7.40 -14.25 5.37
C ASN A 75 7.62 -13.97 6.87
N ALA A 76 7.46 -12.71 7.28
CA ALA A 76 7.55 -12.28 8.68
C ALA A 76 6.24 -12.52 9.48
N GLY A 77 5.28 -13.25 8.91
CA GLY A 77 4.03 -13.61 9.60
C GLY A 77 2.97 -12.50 9.64
N LYS A 78 3.15 -11.42 8.87
CA LYS A 78 2.24 -10.27 8.87
C LYS A 78 1.11 -10.44 7.85
N HIS A 79 -0.09 -10.00 8.22
CA HIS A 79 -1.15 -9.74 7.24
C HIS A 79 -0.80 -8.47 6.44
N VAL A 80 -1.25 -8.38 5.19
CA VAL A 80 -0.84 -7.26 4.32
C VAL A 80 -2.03 -6.56 3.68
N TYR A 81 -2.07 -5.23 3.77
CA TYR A 81 -2.80 -4.38 2.83
C TYR A 81 -1.80 -3.72 1.89
N CYS A 82 -1.94 -3.91 0.59
CA CYS A 82 -1.02 -3.36 -0.42
C CYS A 82 -1.79 -2.41 -1.34
N GLU A 83 -1.26 -1.22 -1.61
CA GLU A 83 -1.86 -0.29 -2.56
C GLU A 83 -1.76 -0.76 -4.01
N LYS A 84 -2.60 -0.18 -4.87
CA LYS A 84 -2.58 -0.45 -6.30
C LYS A 84 -1.56 0.45 -7.04
N PRO A 85 -0.92 -0.05 -8.11
CA PRO A 85 -0.95 -1.44 -8.63
C PRO A 85 -0.11 -2.39 -7.76
N CYS A 86 -0.53 -3.65 -7.58
CA CYS A 86 0.14 -4.58 -6.65
C CYS A 86 1.60 -4.94 -6.99
N SER A 87 1.98 -4.85 -8.27
CA SER A 87 3.26 -5.34 -8.77
C SER A 87 3.62 -4.66 -10.09
N HIS A 88 4.88 -4.79 -10.50
CA HIS A 88 5.37 -4.31 -11.79
C HIS A 88 5.07 -5.28 -12.93
N ASN A 89 5.02 -6.59 -12.66
CA ASN A 89 4.78 -7.64 -13.65
C ASN A 89 3.93 -8.79 -13.09
N PRO A 90 3.35 -9.66 -13.93
CA PRO A 90 2.49 -10.76 -13.48
C PRO A 90 3.20 -11.76 -12.55
N TRP A 91 4.47 -12.06 -12.81
CA TRP A 91 5.24 -13.02 -12.02
C TRP A 91 5.41 -12.56 -10.55
N GLU A 92 5.65 -11.27 -10.34
CA GLU A 92 5.64 -10.67 -9.00
C GLU A 92 4.29 -10.87 -8.30
N GLY A 93 3.18 -10.62 -9.00
CA GLY A 93 1.84 -10.84 -8.47
C GLY A 93 1.57 -12.31 -8.09
N GLU A 94 1.96 -13.27 -8.95
CA GLU A 94 1.88 -14.70 -8.66
C GLU A 94 2.73 -15.08 -7.45
N THR A 95 3.91 -14.48 -7.32
CA THR A 95 4.82 -14.70 -6.19
C THR A 95 4.24 -14.15 -4.88
N MET A 96 3.57 -13.00 -4.90
CA MET A 96 2.83 -12.48 -3.74
C MET A 96 1.74 -13.46 -3.29
N VAL A 97 0.95 -14.00 -4.24
CA VAL A 97 -0.09 -15.00 -3.94
C VAL A 97 0.51 -16.27 -3.35
N ALA A 98 1.61 -16.76 -3.90
CA ALA A 98 2.32 -17.93 -3.39
C ALA A 98 2.83 -17.69 -1.95
N SER A 99 3.41 -16.52 -1.67
CA SER A 99 3.89 -16.17 -0.33
C SER A 99 2.74 -16.07 0.69
N ALA A 100 1.64 -15.39 0.33
CA ALA A 100 0.45 -15.27 1.16
C ALA A 100 -0.11 -16.65 1.57
N ARG A 101 -0.24 -17.56 0.60
CA ARG A 101 -0.73 -18.93 0.84
C ARG A 101 0.24 -19.76 1.66
N LYS A 102 1.54 -19.67 1.37
CA LYS A 102 2.58 -20.44 2.07
C LYS A 102 2.63 -20.10 3.57
N HIS A 103 2.44 -18.84 3.93
CA HIS A 103 2.52 -18.37 5.31
C HIS A 103 1.14 -18.17 5.96
N ASP A 104 0.06 -18.63 5.31
CA ASP A 104 -1.32 -18.49 5.78
C ASP A 104 -1.68 -17.05 6.18
N ARG A 105 -1.32 -16.08 5.33
CA ARG A 105 -1.56 -14.65 5.58
C ARG A 105 -2.62 -14.10 4.65
N ALA A 106 -3.60 -13.39 5.22
CA ALA A 106 -4.49 -12.53 4.47
C ALA A 106 -3.72 -11.38 3.79
N VAL A 107 -3.89 -11.25 2.47
CA VAL A 107 -3.37 -10.14 1.67
C VAL A 107 -4.51 -9.49 0.91
N GLN A 108 -4.71 -8.19 1.15
CA GLN A 108 -5.73 -7.39 0.47
C GLN A 108 -5.07 -6.31 -0.39
N LEU A 109 -5.40 -6.29 -1.67
CA LEU A 109 -5.05 -5.19 -2.55
C LEU A 109 -6.03 -4.03 -2.36
N GLY A 110 -5.52 -2.80 -2.45
CA GLY A 110 -6.27 -1.55 -2.36
C GLY A 110 -7.21 -1.27 -3.53
N THR A 111 -7.93 -2.28 -4.00
CA THR A 111 -9.03 -2.15 -4.97
C THR A 111 -10.33 -1.74 -4.27
N GLN A 112 -10.32 -0.56 -3.64
CA GLN A 112 -11.38 -0.07 -2.75
C GLN A 112 -12.77 -0.04 -3.39
N ARG A 113 -12.87 0.11 -4.71
CA ARG A 113 -14.16 0.03 -5.44
C ARG A 113 -14.89 -1.29 -5.20
N ARG A 114 -14.18 -2.40 -4.98
CA ARG A 114 -14.79 -3.72 -4.70
C ARG A 114 -15.52 -3.77 -3.35
N SER A 115 -15.21 -2.86 -2.44
CA SER A 115 -15.85 -2.74 -1.12
C SER A 115 -16.94 -1.67 -1.09
N SER A 116 -17.17 -0.95 -2.18
CA SER A 116 -18.22 0.06 -2.22
C SER A 116 -19.60 -0.58 -2.42
N THR A 117 -20.60 -0.10 -1.67
CA THR A 117 -21.96 -0.65 -1.66
C THR A 117 -22.58 -0.70 -3.05
N GLY A 118 -22.44 0.38 -3.83
CA GLY A 118 -22.98 0.44 -5.20
C GLY A 118 -22.35 -0.57 -6.16
N TYR A 119 -21.05 -0.85 -6.05
CA TYR A 119 -20.42 -1.89 -6.87
C TYR A 119 -20.77 -3.30 -6.39
N GLN A 120 -20.89 -3.50 -5.07
CA GLN A 120 -21.34 -4.79 -4.52
C GLN A 120 -22.76 -5.12 -4.99
N GLU A 121 -23.67 -4.15 -4.95
CA GLU A 121 -25.04 -4.29 -5.46
C GLU A 121 -25.04 -4.55 -6.98
N ALA A 122 -24.26 -3.79 -7.76
CA ALA A 122 -24.16 -3.98 -9.20
C ALA A 122 -23.66 -5.40 -9.56
N VAL A 123 -22.66 -5.92 -8.85
CA VAL A 123 -22.15 -7.29 -9.05
C VAL A 123 -23.16 -8.34 -8.61
N ALA A 124 -23.94 -8.10 -7.55
CA ALA A 124 -25.02 -9.00 -7.14
C ALA A 124 -26.10 -9.09 -8.24
N LYS A 125 -26.61 -7.95 -8.72
CA LYS A 125 -27.59 -7.88 -9.83
C LYS A 125 -27.07 -8.51 -11.12
N LEU A 126 -25.78 -8.33 -11.42
CA LEU A 126 -25.12 -8.99 -12.55
C LEU A 126 -25.22 -10.52 -12.44
N ARG A 127 -24.94 -11.07 -11.25
CA ARG A 127 -24.99 -12.52 -10.98
C ARG A 127 -26.42 -13.07 -10.96
N GLU A 128 -27.39 -12.25 -10.56
CA GLU A 128 -28.83 -12.57 -10.64
C GLU A 128 -29.37 -12.57 -12.07
N GLY A 129 -28.58 -12.14 -13.06
CA GLY A 129 -28.98 -12.13 -14.46
C GLY A 129 -29.87 -10.94 -14.86
N VAL A 130 -29.86 -9.85 -14.08
CA VAL A 130 -30.72 -8.67 -14.31
C VAL A 130 -30.54 -8.06 -15.71
N ILE A 131 -29.35 -8.20 -16.31
CA ILE A 131 -29.05 -7.69 -17.67
C ILE A 131 -28.99 -8.80 -18.74
N GLY A 132 -29.38 -10.04 -18.40
CA GLY A 132 -29.24 -11.19 -19.28
C GLY A 132 -27.80 -11.70 -19.43
N GLU A 133 -27.51 -12.33 -20.57
CA GLU A 133 -26.16 -12.81 -20.91
C GLU A 133 -25.21 -11.63 -21.18
N VAL A 134 -24.05 -11.64 -20.51
CA VAL A 134 -23.06 -10.57 -20.63
C VAL A 134 -22.20 -10.81 -21.88
N TYR A 135 -22.42 -10.00 -22.92
CA TYR A 135 -21.64 -10.09 -24.16
C TYR A 135 -20.33 -9.29 -24.15
N SER A 136 -20.29 -8.18 -23.41
CA SER A 136 -19.09 -7.33 -23.35
C SER A 136 -19.06 -6.46 -22.09
N SER A 137 -17.85 -6.07 -21.67
CA SER A 137 -17.63 -5.08 -20.63
C SER A 137 -16.55 -4.11 -21.10
N GLN A 138 -16.79 -2.81 -20.89
CA GLN A 138 -15.83 -1.76 -21.21
C GLN A 138 -15.59 -0.93 -19.95
N ALA A 139 -14.33 -0.58 -19.71
CA ALA A 139 -13.92 0.27 -18.61
C ALA A 139 -12.95 1.33 -19.12
N TRP A 140 -13.12 2.55 -18.64
CA TRP A 140 -12.23 3.68 -18.92
C TRP A 140 -11.82 4.33 -17.61
N TYR A 141 -10.55 4.73 -17.55
CA TYR A 141 -10.01 5.51 -16.44
C TYR A 141 -9.80 6.93 -16.93
N ASN A 142 -10.69 7.85 -16.53
CA ASN A 142 -10.52 9.27 -16.77
C ASN A 142 -9.95 9.92 -15.51
N ASN A 143 -8.76 10.50 -15.61
CA ASN A 143 -8.11 11.20 -14.51
C ASN A 143 -7.75 12.62 -14.96
N LEU A 144 -8.15 13.61 -14.15
CA LEU A 144 -7.86 15.03 -14.40
C LEU A 144 -6.48 15.45 -13.92
N ARG A 145 -5.68 14.51 -13.39
CA ARG A 145 -4.34 14.80 -12.89
C ARG A 145 -3.43 15.23 -14.05
N THR A 146 -2.88 16.44 -13.94
CA THR A 146 -1.86 16.96 -14.85
C THR A 146 -0.52 16.23 -14.66
N SER A 147 0.36 16.34 -15.65
CA SER A 147 1.72 15.82 -15.55
C SER A 147 2.45 16.42 -14.35
N ILE A 148 3.23 15.59 -13.64
CA ILE A 148 4.16 16.06 -12.59
C ILE A 148 5.41 16.74 -13.17
N GLY A 149 5.53 16.77 -14.50
CA GLY A 149 6.69 17.31 -15.21
C GLY A 149 7.84 16.30 -15.35
N VAL A 150 8.95 16.78 -15.91
CA VAL A 150 10.22 16.05 -15.97
C VAL A 150 11.20 16.81 -15.10
N GLY A 151 11.69 16.18 -14.04
CA GLY A 151 12.70 16.74 -13.15
C GLY A 151 14.06 16.87 -13.83
N LYS A 152 14.96 17.66 -13.23
CA LYS A 152 16.39 17.68 -13.55
C LYS A 152 17.15 17.07 -12.38
N PRO A 153 18.25 16.36 -12.61
CA PRO A 153 19.06 15.82 -11.54
C PRO A 153 19.51 16.92 -10.56
N VAL A 154 19.31 16.68 -9.27
CA VAL A 154 19.76 17.56 -8.17
C VAL A 154 20.29 16.72 -7.00
N ASP A 155 20.86 17.37 -6.00
CA ASP A 155 21.34 16.68 -4.80
C ASP A 155 20.18 16.05 -4.02
N VAL A 156 20.44 14.86 -3.48
CA VAL A 156 19.48 14.15 -2.63
C VAL A 156 19.21 14.99 -1.37
N PRO A 157 17.93 15.26 -1.02
CA PRO A 157 17.59 15.94 0.23
C PRO A 157 18.13 15.19 1.45
N SER A 158 18.68 15.90 2.42
CA SER A 158 19.29 15.30 3.62
C SER A 158 18.32 14.49 4.49
N THR A 159 17.01 14.69 4.33
CA THR A 159 15.96 13.95 5.05
C THR A 159 15.56 12.64 4.37
N LEU A 160 15.98 12.41 3.12
CA LEU A 160 15.57 11.30 2.28
C LEU A 160 16.65 10.23 2.18
N ASP A 161 16.34 9.00 2.61
CA ASP A 161 17.13 7.83 2.25
C ASP A 161 16.80 7.42 0.81
N TYR A 162 17.53 7.98 -0.15
CA TYR A 162 17.26 7.77 -1.57
C TYR A 162 17.66 6.38 -2.07
N GLU A 163 18.65 5.73 -1.44
CA GLU A 163 18.99 4.35 -1.79
C GLU A 163 17.86 3.39 -1.40
N LEU A 164 17.28 3.58 -0.21
CA LEU A 164 16.10 2.83 0.21
C LEU A 164 14.85 3.22 -0.60
N TRP A 165 14.69 4.49 -0.97
CA TRP A 165 13.60 4.91 -1.86
C TRP A 165 13.64 4.16 -3.19
N GLN A 166 14.80 4.10 -3.85
CA GLN A 166 14.99 3.40 -5.12
C GLN A 166 14.81 1.89 -4.96
N GLY A 167 15.36 1.32 -3.88
CA GLY A 167 15.09 -0.07 -3.52
C GLY A 167 15.50 -1.07 -4.59
N PRO A 168 14.59 -1.90 -5.14
CA PRO A 168 14.89 -2.82 -6.23
C PRO A 168 14.96 -2.15 -7.61
N ALA A 169 14.60 -0.88 -7.76
CA ALA A 169 14.59 -0.19 -9.06
C ALA A 169 16.02 0.08 -9.57
N PRO A 170 16.25 0.15 -10.90
CA PRO A 170 17.54 0.57 -11.45
C PRO A 170 17.99 1.91 -10.88
N ARG A 171 19.29 2.06 -10.62
CA ARG A 171 19.83 3.27 -10.00
C ARG A 171 19.81 4.45 -10.96
N VAL A 172 19.29 5.57 -10.48
CA VAL A 172 19.22 6.83 -11.21
C VAL A 172 19.61 7.99 -10.28
N PRO A 173 20.12 9.11 -10.81
CA PRO A 173 20.27 10.33 -10.03
C PRO A 173 18.91 10.83 -9.51
N TYR A 174 18.91 11.49 -8.34
CA TYR A 174 17.72 12.13 -7.79
C TYR A 174 17.25 13.30 -8.64
#